data_AF-A0A3P6QK46-F1
#
_entry.id   AF-A0A3P6QK46-F1
#
_cell.length_a   1.000
_cell.length_b   1.000
_cell.length_c   1.000
_cell.angle_alpha   90.00
_cell.angle_beta   90.00
_cell.angle_gamma   90.00
#
_symmetry.space_group_name_H-M   'P 1'
#
loop_
_entity.id
_entity.type
_entity.pdbx_description
1 polymer ?
#
loop_
_entity_poly.entity_id
_entity_poly.type
_entity_poly.pdbx_seq_one_letter_code
_entity_poly.pdbx_strand_id
1 'polypeptide(L)'
;MSEIVVSKFGGTSVADFDAMNRSADIVLSDANVRLVVLSASAGITNLLVALAEGLEPGERFEKLDAIRNIQFAILERLRYPNVIREEIERLLENITVLAEAAALATSPALTDELVS
;
A
#
# COMPACT_ATOMS: atom_id res chain seq x y z
N MET A 1 32.86 14.23 0.55
CA MET A 1 31.64 13.54 1.03
C MET A 1 30.93 12.99 -0.20
N SER A 2 30.59 11.71 -0.23
CA SER A 2 29.69 11.18 -1.27
C SER A 2 28.31 11.79 -1.06
N GLU A 3 27.77 12.46 -2.06
CA GLU A 3 26.42 13.01 -2.03
C GLU A 3 25.43 11.84 -2.01
N ILE A 4 24.56 11.78 -0.99
CA ILE A 4 23.52 10.76 -0.90
C ILE A 4 22.29 11.30 -1.65
N VAL A 5 21.93 10.67 -2.75
CA VAL A 5 20.70 11.01 -3.47
C VAL A 5 19.54 10.18 -2.92
N VAL A 6 18.46 10.87 -2.55
CA VAL A 6 17.21 10.28 -2.06
C VAL A 6 16.11 10.53 -3.08
N SER A 7 15.49 9.48 -3.58
CA SER A 7 14.36 9.58 -4.52
C SER A 7 13.04 9.32 -3.79
N LYS A 8 12.13 10.29 -3.83
CA LYS A 8 10.78 10.15 -3.26
C LYS A 8 9.73 10.05 -4.35
N PHE A 9 8.88 9.03 -4.28
CA PHE A 9 7.76 8.81 -5.18
C PHE A 9 6.42 8.96 -4.43
N GLY A 10 5.49 9.72 -5.00
CA GLY A 10 4.13 9.86 -4.47
C GLY A 10 3.21 8.73 -4.92
N GLY A 11 1.99 8.69 -4.38
CA GLY A 11 1.07 7.57 -4.63
C GLY A 11 0.69 7.36 -6.10
N THR A 12 0.62 8.43 -6.90
CA THR A 12 0.36 8.32 -8.36
C THR A 12 1.54 7.73 -9.13
N SER A 13 2.77 7.91 -8.63
CA SER A 13 3.98 7.30 -9.19
C SER A 13 4.06 5.80 -8.89
N VAL A 14 3.28 5.30 -7.94
CA VAL A 14 3.20 3.87 -7.55
C VAL A 14 1.76 3.36 -7.56
N ALA A 15 0.91 3.93 -8.43
CA ALA A 15 -0.52 3.62 -8.48
C ALA A 15 -0.82 2.21 -8.99
N ASP A 16 -0.04 1.75 -9.96
CA ASP A 16 -0.19 0.48 -10.64
C ASP A 16 1.17 -0.08 -11.08
N PHE A 17 1.18 -1.28 -11.65
CA PHE A 17 2.39 -1.95 -12.12
C PHE A 17 3.20 -1.10 -13.12
N ASP A 18 2.54 -0.41 -14.06
CA ASP A 18 3.24 0.36 -15.08
C ASP A 18 3.87 1.63 -14.48
N ALA A 19 3.18 2.29 -13.56
CA ALA A 19 3.70 3.42 -12.80
C ALA A 19 4.92 3.00 -11.96
N MET A 20 4.83 1.87 -11.25
CA MET A 20 5.93 1.32 -10.47
C MET A 20 7.17 1.02 -11.33
N ASN A 21 7.00 0.44 -12.52
CA ASN A 21 8.13 0.21 -13.43
C ASN A 21 8.75 1.52 -13.94
N ARG A 22 7.94 2.52 -14.31
CA ARG A 22 8.47 3.86 -14.68
C ARG A 22 9.26 4.48 -13.53
N SER A 23 8.79 4.34 -12.29
CA SER A 23 9.51 4.80 -11.10
C SER A 23 10.81 4.03 -10.88
N ALA A 24 10.81 2.72 -11.08
CA ALA A 24 12.01 1.90 -10.99
C ALA A 24 13.04 2.29 -12.06
N ASP A 25 12.62 2.54 -13.30
CA ASP A 25 13.49 2.97 -14.39
C ASP A 25 14.18 4.31 -14.06
N ILE A 26 13.46 5.26 -13.45
CA ILE A 26 14.04 6.53 -12.99
C ILE A 26 15.12 6.28 -11.93
N VAL A 27 14.87 5.42 -10.95
CA VAL A 27 15.86 5.06 -9.93
C VAL A 27 17.10 4.41 -10.55
N LEU A 28 16.90 3.47 -11.47
CA LEU A 28 17.98 2.73 -12.12
C LEU A 28 18.80 3.60 -13.08
N SER A 29 18.27 4.74 -13.52
CA SER A 29 18.98 5.68 -14.40
C SER A 29 20.04 6.51 -13.67
N ASP A 30 20.00 6.61 -12.34
CA ASP A 30 20.98 7.34 -11.53
C ASP A 30 21.61 6.44 -10.47
N ALA A 31 22.86 6.04 -10.71
CA ALA A 31 23.64 5.20 -9.81
C ALA A 31 23.95 5.84 -8.43
N ASN A 32 23.70 7.15 -8.26
CA ASN A 32 23.88 7.84 -6.98
C ASN A 32 22.66 7.73 -6.06
N VAL A 33 21.51 7.24 -6.56
CA VAL A 33 20.34 6.98 -5.73
C VAL A 33 20.63 5.83 -4.77
N ARG A 34 20.66 6.15 -3.47
CA ARG A 34 20.97 5.19 -2.40
C ARG A 34 19.78 4.90 -1.48
N LEU A 35 18.76 5.74 -1.53
CA LEU A 35 17.54 5.60 -0.73
C LEU A 35 16.33 5.95 -1.59
N VAL A 36 15.33 5.07 -1.58
CA VAL A 36 14.03 5.29 -2.22
C VAL A 36 12.95 5.35 -1.14
N VAL A 37 12.15 6.41 -1.16
CA VAL A 37 11.02 6.62 -0.25
C VAL A 37 9.73 6.55 -1.07
N LEU A 38 8.83 5.65 -0.69
CA LEU A 38 7.54 5.47 -1.37
C LEU A 38 6.40 5.91 -0.45
N SER A 39 5.39 6.56 -1.03
CA SER A 39 4.06 6.64 -0.43
C SER A 39 3.26 5.37 -0.76
N ALA A 40 2.13 5.13 -0.08
CA ALA A 40 1.19 4.09 -0.49
C ALA A 40 0.66 4.34 -1.92
N SER A 41 0.27 3.27 -2.62
CA SER A 41 -0.36 3.37 -3.94
C SER A 41 -1.58 4.29 -3.93
N ALA A 42 -1.81 4.99 -5.04
CA ALA A 42 -2.91 5.94 -5.15
C ALA A 42 -4.24 5.35 -4.67
N GLY A 43 -4.91 6.07 -3.78
CA GLY A 43 -6.20 5.67 -3.20
C GLY A 43 -6.11 4.77 -1.97
N ILE A 44 -5.01 4.04 -1.74
CA ILE A 44 -4.89 3.09 -0.61
C ILE A 44 -5.06 3.79 0.74
N THR A 45 -4.34 4.88 1.00
CA THR A 45 -4.45 5.60 2.29
C THR A 45 -5.88 6.06 2.57
N ASN A 46 -6.63 6.50 1.55
CA ASN A 46 -8.02 6.93 1.75
C ASN A 46 -8.93 5.75 2.10
N LEU A 47 -8.70 4.57 1.52
CA LEU A 47 -9.43 3.35 1.87
C LEU A 47 -9.14 2.92 3.32
N LEU A 48 -7.88 2.98 3.73
CA LEU A 48 -7.44 2.62 5.09
C LEU A 48 -7.98 3.60 6.15
N VAL A 49 -7.95 4.91 5.87
CA VAL A 49 -8.57 5.91 6.74
C VAL A 49 -10.06 5.67 6.89
N ALA A 50 -10.77 5.40 5.79
CA ALA A 50 -12.20 5.07 5.86
C ALA A 50 -12.46 3.81 6.70
N LEU A 51 -11.65 2.75 6.56
CA LEU A 51 -11.75 1.56 7.39
C LEU A 51 -11.58 1.87 8.90
N ALA A 52 -10.68 2.81 9.23
CA ALA A 52 -10.43 3.23 10.60
C ALA A 52 -11.59 4.03 11.24
N GLU A 53 -12.54 4.53 10.44
CA GLU A 53 -13.75 5.22 10.93
C GLU A 53 -14.82 4.25 11.46
N GLY A 54 -14.60 2.94 11.38
CA GLY A 54 -15.50 1.93 11.94
C GLY A 54 -16.73 1.67 11.06
N LEU A 55 -16.50 1.39 9.78
CA LEU A 55 -17.56 1.18 8.79
C LEU A 55 -18.47 -0.01 9.10
N GLU A 56 -19.72 0.11 8.65
CA GLU A 56 -20.69 -0.98 8.63
C GLU A 56 -20.20 -2.14 7.74
N PRO A 57 -20.65 -3.39 7.96
CA PRO A 57 -20.10 -4.57 7.29
C PRO A 57 -20.06 -4.50 5.76
N GLY A 58 -21.08 -3.92 5.13
CA GLY A 58 -21.16 -3.78 3.68
C GLY A 58 -20.08 -2.85 3.12
N GLU A 59 -20.00 -1.64 3.65
CA GLU A 59 -19.01 -0.64 3.23
C GLU A 59 -17.59 -1.12 3.55
N ARG A 60 -17.39 -1.75 4.72
CA ARG A 60 -16.11 -2.36 5.10
C ARG A 60 -15.66 -3.40 4.08
N PHE A 61 -16.56 -4.30 3.67
CA PHE A 61 -16.25 -5.31 2.66
C PHE A 61 -15.86 -4.68 1.33
N GLU A 62 -16.58 -3.65 0.87
CA GLU A 62 -16.25 -2.93 -0.36
C GLU A 62 -14.85 -2.30 -0.33
N LYS A 63 -14.46 -1.67 0.78
CA LYS A 63 -13.11 -1.06 0.90
C LYS A 63 -12.02 -2.13 0.97
N LEU A 64 -12.23 -3.22 1.70
CA LEU A 64 -11.27 -4.33 1.77
C LEU A 64 -11.09 -4.99 0.41
N ASP A 65 -12.18 -5.22 -0.33
CA ASP A 65 -12.12 -5.78 -1.68
C ASP A 65 -11.42 -4.83 -2.66
N ALA A 66 -11.66 -3.51 -2.55
CA ALA A 66 -10.95 -2.52 -3.36
C ALA A 66 -9.43 -2.54 -3.11
N ILE A 67 -8.98 -2.61 -1.85
CA ILE A 67 -7.56 -2.74 -1.51
C ILE A 67 -7.00 -4.03 -2.10
N ARG A 68 -7.68 -5.16 -1.91
CA ARG A 68 -7.29 -6.46 -2.48
C ARG A 68 -7.13 -6.36 -3.99
N ASN A 69 -8.12 -5.84 -4.71
CA ASN A 69 -8.09 -5.73 -6.17
C ASN A 69 -6.90 -4.90 -6.65
N ILE A 70 -6.56 -3.79 -5.98
CA ILE A 70 -5.38 -2.97 -6.33
C ILE A 70 -4.10 -3.78 -6.16
N GLN A 71 -3.92 -4.44 -5.01
CA GLN A 71 -2.69 -5.19 -4.72
C GLN A 71 -2.52 -6.39 -5.65
N PHE A 72 -3.60 -7.14 -5.92
CA PHE A 72 -3.54 -8.30 -6.80
C PHE A 72 -3.34 -7.92 -8.27
N ALA A 73 -3.91 -6.80 -8.73
CA ALA A 73 -3.68 -6.30 -10.09
C ALA A 73 -2.19 -5.93 -10.33
N ILE A 74 -1.47 -5.51 -9.30
CA ILE A 74 -0.02 -5.29 -9.35
C ILE A 74 0.72 -6.63 -9.27
N LEU A 75 0.39 -7.44 -8.27
CA LEU A 75 1.04 -8.72 -7.96
C LEU A 75 1.06 -9.64 -9.18
N GLU A 76 -0.08 -9.83 -9.84
CA GLU A 76 -0.24 -10.77 -10.96
C GLU A 76 0.59 -10.42 -12.19
N ARG A 77 1.03 -9.16 -12.31
CA ARG A 77 1.88 -8.69 -13.40
C ARG A 77 3.37 -8.82 -13.09
N LEU A 78 3.76 -9.12 -11.85
CA LEU A 78 5.16 -9.33 -11.48
C LEU A 78 5.71 -10.60 -12.13
N ARG A 79 7.02 -10.62 -12.39
CA ARG A 79 7.71 -11.80 -12.96
C ARG A 79 7.67 -13.01 -12.02
N TYR A 80 7.74 -12.79 -10.72
CA TYR A 80 7.77 -13.83 -9.69
C TYR A 80 6.74 -13.53 -8.59
N PRO A 81 5.43 -13.62 -8.88
CA PRO A 81 4.38 -13.16 -7.96
C PRO A 81 4.35 -13.97 -6.66
N ASN A 82 4.65 -15.27 -6.74
CA ASN A 82 4.57 -16.16 -5.58
C ASN A 82 5.57 -15.82 -4.47
N VAL A 83 6.66 -15.09 -4.78
CA VAL A 83 7.68 -14.72 -3.80
C VAL A 83 7.13 -13.76 -2.74
N ILE A 84 6.17 -12.92 -3.09
CA ILE A 84 5.60 -11.90 -2.20
C ILE A 84 4.10 -12.09 -1.92
N ARG A 85 3.46 -13.05 -2.60
CA ARG A 85 2.01 -13.32 -2.49
C ARG A 85 1.59 -13.57 -1.04
N GLU A 86 2.28 -14.47 -0.35
CA GLU A 86 1.95 -14.84 1.04
C GLU A 86 2.01 -13.62 1.96
N GLU A 87 2.98 -12.73 1.74
CA GLU A 87 3.12 -11.51 2.54
C GLU A 87 2.00 -10.50 2.26
N ILE A 88 1.59 -10.34 0.99
CA ILE A 88 0.44 -9.50 0.63
C ILE A 88 -0.85 -10.06 1.26
N GLU A 89 -1.06 -11.38 1.21
CA GLU A 89 -2.22 -12.02 1.83
C GLU A 89 -2.23 -11.81 3.35
N ARG A 90 -1.09 -12.00 4.02
CA ARG A 90 -0.93 -11.74 5.46
C ARG A 90 -1.25 -10.29 5.84
N LEU A 91 -0.80 -9.32 5.03
CA LEU A 91 -1.11 -7.90 5.27
C LEU A 91 -2.60 -7.60 5.08
N LEU A 92 -3.25 -8.18 4.07
CA LEU A 92 -4.69 -8.02 3.84
C LEU A 92 -5.53 -8.64 4.97
N GLU A 93 -5.10 -9.79 5.49
CA GLU A 93 -5.70 -10.40 6.68
C GLU A 93 -5.55 -9.49 7.91
N ASN A 94 -4.37 -8.92 8.13
CA ASN A 94 -4.15 -7.98 9.22
C ASN A 94 -5.05 -6.73 9.11
N ILE A 95 -5.13 -6.12 7.92
CA ILE A 95 -6.02 -4.98 7.66
C ILE A 95 -7.48 -5.35 7.95
N THR A 96 -7.89 -6.57 7.61
CA THR A 96 -9.25 -7.08 7.91
C THR A 96 -9.51 -7.12 9.41
N VAL A 97 -8.58 -7.69 10.19
CA VAL A 97 -8.69 -7.77 11.66
C VAL A 97 -8.76 -6.37 12.28
N LEU A 98 -7.90 -5.45 11.85
CA LEU A 98 -7.88 -4.08 12.36
C LEU A 98 -9.17 -3.31 11.99
N ALA A 99 -9.71 -3.51 10.78
CA ALA A 99 -10.97 -2.91 10.37
C ALA A 99 -12.18 -3.46 11.15
N GLU A 100 -12.17 -4.75 11.51
CA GLU A 100 -13.17 -5.33 12.40
C GLU A 100 -13.09 -4.76 13.82
N ALA A 101 -11.87 -4.60 14.35
CA ALA A 101 -11.67 -3.92 15.63
C ALA A 101 -12.15 -2.46 15.60
N ALA A 102 -11.91 -1.74 14.50
CA ALA A 102 -12.33 -0.34 14.34
C ALA A 102 -13.86 -0.19 14.35
N ALA A 103 -14.57 -1.17 13.78
CA ALA A 103 -16.03 -1.20 13.81
C ALA A 103 -16.62 -1.44 15.21
N LEU A 104 -15.83 -1.97 16.15
CA LEU A 104 -16.22 -2.10 17.55
C LEU A 104 -15.86 -0.84 18.36
N ALA A 105 -14.64 -0.32 18.15
CA ALA A 105 -14.16 0.89 18.80
C ALA A 105 -13.02 1.53 18.00
N THR A 106 -13.23 2.78 17.57
CA THR A 106 -12.21 3.59 16.91
C THR A 106 -11.22 4.18 17.91
N SER A 107 -9.94 4.25 17.57
CA SER A 107 -8.95 4.99 18.36
C SER A 107 -7.84 5.55 17.48
N PRO A 108 -7.14 6.63 17.88
CA PRO A 108 -6.03 7.17 17.11
C PRO A 108 -4.91 6.15 16.87
N ALA A 109 -4.62 5.31 17.87
CA ALA A 109 -3.61 4.24 17.73
C ALA A 109 -4.01 3.20 16.67
N LEU A 110 -5.29 2.85 16.60
CA LEU A 110 -5.80 1.92 15.59
C LEU A 110 -5.82 2.54 14.19
N THR A 111 -6.14 3.84 14.09
CA THR A 111 -6.02 4.59 12.84
C THR A 111 -4.58 4.59 12.35
N ASP A 112 -3.61 4.88 13.23
CA ASP A 112 -2.19 4.87 12.89
C ASP A 112 -1.71 3.49 12.42
N GLU A 113 -2.15 2.41 13.10
CA GLU A 113 -1.83 1.03 12.72
C GLU A 113 -2.44 0.62 11.38
N LEU A 114 -3.65 1.10 11.05
CA LEU A 114 -4.28 0.84 9.75
C LEU A 114 -3.58 1.55 8.59
N VAL A 115 -3.02 2.75 8.81
CA VAL A 115 -2.43 3.57 7.75
C VAL A 115 -0.91 3.42 7.60
N SER A 116 -0.26 2.63 8.47
CA SER A 116 1.19 2.36 8.45
C SER A 116 1.58 1.29 7.45
#